data_AF-A0A423UGK4-F1
#
_entry.id   AF-A0A423UGK4-F1
#
_cell.length_a   1.000
_cell.length_b   1.000
_cell.length_c   1.000
_cell.angle_alpha   90.00
_cell.angle_beta   90.00
_cell.angle_gamma   90.00
#
_symmetry.space_group_name_H-M   'P 1'
#
loop_
_entity.id
_entity.type
_entity.pdbx_description
1 polymer ?
#
loop_
_entity_poly.entity_id
_entity_poly.type
_entity_poly.pdbx_seq_one_letter_code
_entity_poly.pdbx_strand_id
1 'polypeptide(L)'
;MGEHESWVIDGNYSRLYLDERLDAADAIVLLRFNRWACLWRVMRRFVKFHGASRPSMSDGCIEHLDVAFVWWVLHQGRDAEHRRWYRDIDRRYQEKTVSIRNQRQLTHYTAHITNLQEHTI
;
A
#
# COMPACT_ATOMS: atom_id res chain seq x y z
N MET A 1 -22.51 -0.80 -15.89
CA MET A 1 -21.25 -1.26 -15.25
C MET A 1 -20.15 -0.34 -15.77
N GLY A 2 -19.33 0.21 -14.87
CA GLY A 2 -18.66 1.52 -14.97
C GLY A 2 -17.93 1.91 -16.26
N GLU A 3 -17.98 3.20 -16.59
CA GLU A 3 -17.42 3.88 -17.78
C GLU A 3 -15.88 4.06 -17.77
N HIS A 4 -15.15 3.31 -16.95
CA HIS A 4 -13.69 3.46 -16.84
C HIS A 4 -12.97 2.29 -17.49
N GLU A 5 -12.12 2.59 -18.48
CA GLU A 5 -11.29 1.60 -19.20
C GLU A 5 -10.18 0.99 -18.32
N SER A 6 -9.86 1.61 -17.17
CA SER A 6 -8.82 1.16 -16.24
C SER A 6 -9.28 1.25 -14.78
N TRP A 7 -8.64 0.47 -13.91
CA TRP A 7 -8.94 0.41 -12.48
C TRP A 7 -7.69 0.30 -11.63
N VAL A 8 -7.77 0.82 -10.40
CA VAL A 8 -6.75 0.64 -9.36
C VAL A 8 -7.45 0.18 -8.09
N ILE A 9 -6.91 -0.87 -7.46
CA ILE A 9 -7.39 -1.38 -6.18
C ILE A 9 -6.27 -1.25 -5.17
N ASP A 10 -6.52 -0.54 -4.08
CA ASP A 10 -5.60 -0.39 -2.95
C ASP A 10 -6.28 -0.81 -1.64
N GLY A 11 -5.53 -1.52 -0.79
CA GLY A 11 -6.00 -2.00 0.50
C GLY A 11 -5.44 -3.36 0.90
N ASN A 12 -5.69 -3.72 2.16
CA ASN A 12 -5.29 -5.01 2.73
C ASN A 12 -6.38 -6.07 2.48
N TYR A 13 -6.63 -6.42 1.22
CA TYR A 13 -7.63 -7.43 0.83
C TYR A 13 -7.01 -8.82 0.89
N SER A 14 -7.51 -9.69 1.77
CA SER A 14 -6.97 -11.05 1.93
C SER A 14 -7.93 -12.17 1.56
N ARG A 15 -9.20 -11.89 1.20
CA ARG A 15 -10.22 -12.96 1.16
C ARG A 15 -11.23 -12.93 0.01
N LEU A 16 -11.78 -11.79 -0.40
CA LEU A 16 -12.85 -11.77 -1.40
C LEU A 16 -12.34 -11.38 -2.80
N TYR A 17 -12.43 -12.31 -3.75
CA TYR A 17 -12.00 -12.16 -5.16
C TYR A 17 -10.54 -11.75 -5.37
N LEU A 18 -9.67 -12.00 -4.38
CA LEU A 18 -8.28 -11.58 -4.47
C LEU A 18 -7.57 -12.28 -5.63
N ASP A 19 -7.72 -13.59 -5.74
CA ASP A 19 -7.01 -14.38 -6.75
C ASP A 19 -7.45 -13.99 -8.16
N GLU A 20 -8.75 -13.84 -8.42
CA GLU A 20 -9.27 -13.40 -9.71
C GLU A 20 -8.80 -11.98 -10.07
N ARG A 21 -8.69 -11.10 -9.08
CA ARG A 21 -8.16 -9.74 -9.28
C ARG A 21 -6.66 -9.74 -9.55
N LEU A 22 -5.89 -10.57 -8.85
CA LEU A 22 -4.47 -10.73 -9.10
C LEU A 22 -4.22 -11.36 -10.48
N ASP A 23 -5.05 -12.33 -10.89
CA ASP A 23 -5.00 -12.92 -12.23
C ASP A 23 -5.34 -11.88 -13.32
N ALA A 24 -6.40 -11.07 -13.12
CA ALA A 24 -6.83 -10.05 -14.07
C ALA A 24 -5.99 -8.75 -14.10
N ALA A 25 -5.18 -8.48 -13.07
CA ALA A 25 -4.36 -7.28 -13.02
C ALA A 25 -3.24 -7.29 -14.08
N ASP A 26 -3.01 -6.15 -14.73
CA ASP A 26 -1.86 -5.93 -15.61
C ASP A 26 -0.57 -5.67 -14.82
N ALA A 27 -0.69 -5.10 -13.62
CA ALA A 27 0.43 -4.80 -12.73
C ALA A 27 0.02 -4.95 -11.26
N ILE A 28 0.95 -5.47 -10.45
CA ILE A 28 0.80 -5.66 -9.01
C ILE A 28 1.94 -4.91 -8.32
N VAL A 29 1.60 -4.00 -7.40
CA VAL A 29 2.59 -3.22 -6.64
C VAL A 29 2.53 -3.59 -5.16
N LEU A 30 3.58 -4.23 -4.66
CA LEU A 30 3.66 -4.65 -3.25
C LEU A 30 4.50 -3.68 -2.43
N LEU A 31 3.85 -2.93 -1.53
CA LEU A 31 4.51 -1.95 -0.64
C LEU A 31 5.00 -2.59 0.65
N ARG A 32 6.21 -3.15 0.62
CA ARG A 32 6.86 -3.91 1.71
C ARG A 32 7.83 -3.06 2.52
N PHE A 33 7.39 -1.89 2.96
CA PHE A 33 8.20 -0.98 3.76
C PHE A 33 8.62 -1.58 5.10
N ASN A 34 9.81 -1.23 5.57
CA ASN A 34 10.25 -1.60 6.91
C ASN A 34 9.32 -1.00 8.00
N ARG A 35 9.12 -1.74 9.10
CA ARG A 35 8.15 -1.37 10.14
C ARG A 35 8.45 -0.04 10.82
N TRP A 36 9.73 0.32 10.96
CA TRP A 36 10.16 1.56 11.59
C TRP A 36 9.85 2.77 10.72
N ALA A 37 10.03 2.67 9.41
CA ALA A 37 9.65 3.70 8.46
C ALA A 37 8.13 3.87 8.40
N CYS A 38 7.36 2.77 8.46
CA CYS A 38 5.91 2.85 8.58
C CYS A 38 5.50 3.55 9.88
N LEU A 39 6.06 3.15 11.03
CA LEU A 39 5.76 3.77 12.31
C LEU A 39 6.12 5.25 12.31
N TRP A 40 7.31 5.62 11.82
CA TRP A 40 7.72 7.02 11.69
C TRP A 40 6.73 7.85 10.86
N ARG A 41 6.24 7.31 9.72
CA ARG A 41 5.24 7.98 8.88
C ARG A 41 3.89 8.12 9.59
N VAL A 42 3.48 7.10 10.35
CA VAL A 42 2.29 7.16 11.20
C VAL A 42 2.43 8.25 12.26
N MET A 43 3.53 8.25 13.02
CA MET A 43 3.80 9.26 14.05
C MET A 43 3.82 10.67 13.48
N ARG A 44 4.53 10.88 12.36
CA ARG A 44 4.60 12.19 11.70
C ARG A 44 3.23 12.67 11.24
N ARG A 45 2.38 11.76 10.73
CA ARG A 45 1.00 12.08 10.33
C ARG A 45 0.16 12.43 11.55
N PHE A 46 0.25 11.64 12.62
CA PHE A 46 -0.47 11.87 13.87
C PHE A 46 -0.14 13.24 14.46
N VAL A 47 1.15 13.61 14.54
CA VAL A 47 1.57 14.94 15.01
C VAL A 47 1.05 16.06 14.10
N LYS A 48 1.11 15.87 12.78
CA LYS A 48 0.65 16.89 11.80
C LYS A 48 -0.86 17.17 11.89
N PHE A 49 -1.66 16.15 12.16
CA PHE A 49 -3.14 16.26 12.19
C PHE A 49 -3.70 16.05 13.59
N HIS A 50 -2.90 16.29 14.63
CA HIS A 50 -3.32 16.10 16.01
C HIS A 50 -4.53 16.98 16.31
N GLY A 51 -5.64 16.36 16.74
CA GLY A 51 -6.90 17.06 17.03
C GLY A 51 -7.66 17.54 15.80
N ALA A 52 -7.29 17.09 14.59
CA ALA A 52 -7.95 17.46 13.34
C ALA A 52 -8.22 16.24 12.46
N SER A 53 -9.23 16.35 11.60
CA SER A 53 -9.44 15.42 10.50
C SER A 53 -8.46 15.72 9.37
N ARG A 54 -7.83 14.68 8.82
CA ARG A 54 -7.01 14.84 7.62
C ARG A 54 -7.92 15.04 6.40
N PRO A 55 -7.46 15.74 5.35
CA PRO A 55 -8.28 16.02 4.16
C PRO A 55 -8.80 14.77 3.43
N SER A 56 -8.14 13.63 3.59
CA SER A 56 -8.55 12.34 3.00
C SER A 56 -9.42 11.48 3.91
N MET A 57 -9.82 12.01 5.07
CA MET A 57 -10.79 11.39 5.96
C MET A 57 -12.08 12.20 5.96
N SER A 58 -13.18 11.54 6.30
CA SER A 58 -14.46 12.19 6.55
C SER A 58 -14.35 13.18 7.72
N ASP A 59 -15.12 14.27 7.65
CA ASP A 59 -15.18 15.27 8.71
C ASP A 59 -15.55 14.63 10.05
N GLY A 60 -14.86 15.05 11.12
CA GLY A 60 -15.05 14.53 12.47
C GLY A 60 -14.28 13.24 12.78
N CYS A 61 -13.61 12.63 11.81
CA CYS A 61 -12.67 11.54 12.07
C CYS A 61 -11.33 12.13 12.56
N ILE A 62 -11.19 12.30 13.86
CA ILE A 62 -9.96 12.77 14.49
C ILE A 62 -8.92 11.63 14.44
N GLU A 63 -7.70 11.95 14.02
CA GLU A 63 -6.61 10.98 14.05
C GLU A 63 -6.38 10.49 15.49
N HIS A 64 -6.49 9.18 15.70
CA HIS A 64 -6.25 8.52 16.97
C HIS A 64 -5.10 7.52 16.79
N LEU A 65 -4.14 7.56 17.71
CA LEU A 65 -3.05 6.61 17.74
C LEU A 65 -2.99 5.95 19.12
N ASP A 66 -3.46 4.71 19.18
CA ASP A 66 -3.38 3.90 20.39
C ASP A 66 -2.20 2.92 20.35
N VAL A 67 -1.90 2.35 21.52
CA VAL A 67 -0.83 1.38 21.71
C VAL A 67 -1.09 0.09 20.92
N ALA A 68 -2.35 -0.32 20.75
CA ALA A 68 -2.69 -1.52 20.00
C ALA A 68 -2.37 -1.36 18.51
N PHE A 69 -2.62 -0.18 17.94
CA PHE A 69 -2.27 0.16 16.57
C PHE A 69 -0.75 0.20 16.38
N VAL A 70 -0.02 0.79 17.31
CA VAL A 70 1.46 0.77 17.27
C VAL A 70 1.99 -0.66 17.34
N TRP A 71 1.45 -1.48 18.24
CA TRP A 71 1.79 -2.90 18.34
C TRP A 71 1.47 -3.65 17.05
N TRP A 72 0.34 -3.36 16.41
CA TRP A 72 -0.03 -3.95 15.14
C TRP A 72 0.95 -3.58 14.02
N VAL A 73 1.32 -2.30 13.89
CA VAL A 73 2.29 -1.82 12.89
C VAL A 73 3.64 -2.51 13.04
N LEU A 74 4.07 -2.71 14.30
CA LEU A 74 5.35 -3.30 14.64
C LEU A 74 5.35 -4.83 14.53
N HIS A 75 4.27 -5.52 14.92
CA HIS A 75 4.28 -6.97 15.12
C HIS A 75 3.20 -7.70 14.33
N GLN A 76 1.91 -7.46 14.60
CA GLN A 76 0.82 -8.28 14.04
C GLN A 76 0.73 -8.15 12.51
N GLY A 77 0.79 -6.92 11.96
CA GLY A 77 0.82 -6.71 10.51
C GLY A 77 2.13 -7.18 9.84
N ARG A 78 3.04 -7.79 10.60
CA ARG A 78 4.37 -8.22 10.18
C ARG A 78 4.63 -9.70 10.44
N ASP A 79 3.61 -10.49 10.78
CA ASP A 79 3.76 -11.89 11.14
C ASP A 79 4.30 -12.77 9.99
N ALA A 80 4.50 -14.06 10.28
CA ALA A 80 5.03 -15.00 9.30
C ALA A 80 4.06 -15.27 8.13
N GLU A 81 2.76 -15.19 8.37
CA GLU A 81 1.70 -15.43 7.38
C GLU A 81 1.70 -14.32 6.33
N HIS A 82 1.68 -13.06 6.75
CA HIS A 82 1.78 -11.91 5.85
C HIS A 82 3.06 -11.97 5.00
N ARG A 83 4.19 -12.36 5.62
CA ARG A 83 5.45 -12.53 4.87
C ARG A 83 5.38 -13.68 3.86
N ARG A 84 4.67 -14.78 4.15
CA ARG A 84 4.46 -15.88 3.21
C ARG A 84 3.59 -15.41 2.05
N TRP A 85 2.46 -14.77 2.35
CA TRP A 85 1.54 -14.23 1.36
C TRP A 85 2.24 -13.32 0.34
N TYR A 86 3.03 -12.33 0.79
CA TYR A 86 3.80 -11.49 -0.13
C TYR A 86 4.78 -12.28 -1.01
N ARG A 87 5.44 -13.32 -0.46
CA ARG A 87 6.36 -14.17 -1.23
C ARG A 87 5.63 -15.04 -2.23
N ASP A 88 4.41 -15.46 -1.93
CA ASP A 88 3.61 -16.30 -2.80
C ASP A 88 3.09 -15.49 -3.99
N ILE A 89 2.67 -14.23 -3.77
CA ILE A 89 2.34 -13.30 -4.85
C ILE A 89 3.57 -12.99 -5.72
N ASP A 90 4.69 -12.58 -5.09
CA ASP A 90 5.96 -12.32 -5.80
C ASP A 90 6.36 -13.51 -6.70
N ARG A 91 6.15 -14.76 -6.23
CA ARG A 91 6.49 -15.97 -6.97
C ARG A 91 5.49 -16.30 -8.08
N ARG A 92 4.18 -16.17 -7.82
CA ARG A 92 3.12 -16.57 -8.75
C ARG A 92 2.99 -15.60 -9.93
N TYR A 93 3.26 -14.31 -9.70
CA TYR A 93 3.05 -13.24 -10.67
C TYR A 93 4.32 -12.41 -10.91
N GLN A 94 5.47 -13.09 -10.95
CA GLN A 94 6.79 -12.44 -11.01
C GLN A 94 6.94 -11.45 -12.18
N GLU A 95 6.29 -11.74 -13.30
CA GLU A 95 6.33 -10.97 -14.54
C GLU A 95 5.59 -9.63 -14.44
N LYS A 96 4.61 -9.54 -13.54
CA LYS A 96 3.77 -8.35 -13.35
C LYS A 96 3.81 -7.77 -11.94
N THR A 97 4.72 -8.24 -11.09
CA THR A 97 4.83 -7.79 -9.70
C THR A 97 6.06 -6.91 -9.46
N VAL A 98 5.85 -5.76 -8.83
CA VAL A 98 6.91 -4.86 -8.36
C VAL A 98 6.87 -4.75 -6.84
N SER A 99 7.90 -5.26 -6.17
CA SER A 99 8.04 -5.20 -4.71
C SER A 99 8.88 -3.99 -4.26
N ILE A 100 8.22 -2.98 -3.69
CA ILE A 100 8.84 -1.74 -3.19
C ILE A 100 9.05 -1.82 -1.68
N ARG A 101 10.30 -1.67 -1.23
CA ARG A 101 10.70 -1.86 0.18
C ARG A 101 11.10 -0.57 0.90
N ASN A 102 11.35 0.50 0.16
CA ASN A 102 11.82 1.77 0.73
C ASN A 102 11.41 2.96 -0.14
N GLN A 103 11.63 4.16 0.40
CA GLN A 103 11.22 5.40 -0.25
C GLN A 103 11.95 5.65 -1.56
N ARG A 104 13.24 5.28 -1.66
CA ARG A 104 14.01 5.44 -2.90
C ARG A 104 13.42 4.61 -4.04
N GLN A 105 13.06 3.36 -3.77
CA GLN A 105 12.41 2.49 -4.74
C GLN A 105 11.04 3.03 -5.15
N LEU A 106 10.25 3.52 -4.19
CA LEU A 106 8.96 4.15 -4.49
C LEU A 106 9.14 5.36 -5.40
N THR A 107 10.04 6.27 -5.04
CA THR A 107 10.32 7.48 -5.83
C THR A 107 10.80 7.14 -7.24
N HIS A 108 11.69 6.17 -7.39
CA HIS A 108 12.15 5.71 -8.70
C HIS A 108 11.02 5.11 -9.53
N TYR A 109 10.20 4.25 -8.92
CA TYR A 109 9.07 3.62 -9.61
C TYR A 109 8.04 4.66 -10.07
N THR A 110 7.68 5.61 -9.19
CA THR A 110 6.75 6.69 -9.54
C THR A 110 7.30 7.58 -10.66
N ALA A 111 8.57 7.97 -10.62
CA ALA A 111 9.17 8.77 -11.70
C ALA A 111 9.16 8.01 -13.04
N HIS A 112 9.48 6.72 -13.01
CA HIS A 112 9.46 5.87 -14.20
C HIS A 112 8.06 5.79 -14.84
N ILE A 113 7.02 5.53 -14.06
CA ILE A 113 5.65 5.43 -14.59
C ILE A 113 5.12 6.78 -15.09
N THR A 114 5.46 7.89 -14.43
CA THR A 114 5.06 9.23 -14.89
C THR A 114 5.68 9.56 -16.24
N ASN A 115 6.98 9.29 -16.42
CA ASN A 115 7.65 9.50 -17.70
C ASN A 115 7.04 8.66 -18.83
N LEU A 116 6.63 7.41 -18.55
CA LEU A 116 5.94 6.58 -19.55
C LEU A 116 4.59 7.16 -19.97
N GLN A 117 3.84 7.76 -19.04
CA GLN A 117 2.57 8.40 -19.33
C GLN A 117 2.76 9.67 -20.17
N GLU A 118 3.81 10.46 -19.90
CA GLU A 118 4.13 11.66 -20.67
C GLU A 118 4.60 11.37 -22.12
N HIS A 119 5.17 10.19 -22.37
CA HIS A 119 5.61 9.76 -23.71
C HIS A 119 4.56 8.98 -24.52
N THR A 120 3.40 8.69 -23.93
CA THR A 120 2.30 7.95 -24.58
C THR A 120 1.17 8.88 -25.07
N ILE A 121 1.36 10.21 -24.97
CA ILE A 121 0.43 11.26 -25.46
C ILE A 121 1.03 11.96 -26.67
#